data_AF-A0A3D2ML30-F1
#
_entry.id   AF-A0A3D2ML30-F1
#
_cell.length_a   1.000
_cell.length_b   1.000
_cell.length_c   1.000
_cell.angle_alpha   90.00
_cell.angle_beta   90.00
_cell.angle_gamma   90.00
#
_symmetry.space_group_name_H-M   'P 1'
#
loop_
_entity.id
_entity.type
_entity.pdbx_description
1 polymer ?
#
loop_
_entity_poly.entity_id
_entity_poly.type
_entity_poly.pdbx_seq_one_letter_code
_entity_poly.pdbx_strand_id
1 'polypeptide(L)'
;MKCERCQKNPARVRVDEIVNGRRVQHYLCQSCVDELMGAAMEQMGGMDGQGSPENPTPFGFAPNFNNSASAAGGVNTATAERQAKHSKTPTLDQYGRDLTAEAAEGKLDPAAGRQRELRRVITVLGRRQKNNPVLIGEPGVGKTAIVEGLARRIHEGNVPSTLRGKRIVSLNIGGMVAGAMFRGQFEQRIKSILEELRQNNDVIVFIDELHTVVGAGAAEGAVGAGDMIKPALARG
;
A
#
# COMPACT_ATOMS: atom_id res chain seq x y z
N MET A 1 -32.67 4.96 16.61
CA MET A 1 -33.55 4.12 15.77
C MET A 1 -33.31 2.66 16.12
N LYS A 2 -34.37 1.84 16.22
CA LYS A 2 -34.23 0.39 16.46
C LYS A 2 -33.97 -0.34 15.14
N CYS A 3 -33.25 -1.46 15.18
CA CYS A 3 -32.98 -2.31 14.03
C CYS A 3 -34.29 -2.73 13.35
N GLU A 4 -34.39 -2.51 12.04
CA GLU A 4 -35.59 -2.84 11.27
C GLU A 4 -35.85 -4.36 11.21
N ARG A 5 -34.80 -5.19 11.31
CA ARG A 5 -34.90 -6.65 11.25
C ARG A 5 -35.29 -7.31 12.56
N CYS A 6 -34.61 -6.99 13.67
CA CYS A 6 -34.86 -7.65 14.96
C CYS A 6 -35.68 -6.83 15.95
N GLN A 7 -35.85 -5.52 15.73
CA GLN A 7 -36.51 -4.54 16.61
C GLN A 7 -36.09 -4.51 18.09
N LYS A 8 -35.04 -5.26 18.47
CA LYS A 8 -34.52 -5.34 19.84
C LYS A 8 -33.32 -4.43 20.05
N ASN A 9 -32.39 -4.44 19.10
CA ASN A 9 -31.10 -3.75 19.21
C ASN A 9 -31.13 -2.38 18.49
N PRO A 10 -30.29 -1.41 18.89
CA PRO A 10 -30.16 -0.14 18.19
C PRO A 10 -29.54 -0.36 16.80
N ALA A 11 -30.11 0.28 15.78
CA ALA A 11 -29.55 0.26 14.42
C ALA A 11 -28.24 1.05 14.38
N ARG A 12 -27.19 0.47 13.80
CA ARG A 12 -25.85 1.07 13.68
C ARG A 12 -25.27 0.99 12.27
N VAL A 13 -25.82 0.14 11.42
CA VAL A 13 -25.33 -0.13 10.06
C VAL A 13 -26.45 0.17 9.07
N ARG A 14 -26.12 0.84 7.97
CA ARG A 14 -27.04 1.09 6.85
C ARG A 14 -26.68 0.17 5.70
N VAL A 15 -27.64 -0.60 5.23
CA VAL A 15 -27.50 -1.54 4.10
C VAL A 15 -28.41 -1.06 2.98
N ASP A 16 -27.88 -0.98 1.76
CA ASP A 16 -28.67 -0.63 0.57
C ASP A 16 -29.01 -1.93 -0.19
N GLU A 17 -30.30 -2.22 -0.34
CA GLU A 17 -30.80 -3.35 -1.11
C GLU A 17 -31.44 -2.86 -2.41
N ILE A 18 -31.14 -3.52 -3.53
CA ILE A 18 -31.72 -3.17 -4.84
C ILE A 18 -32.90 -4.10 -5.10
N VAL A 19 -34.12 -3.60 -4.91
CA VAL A 19 -35.35 -4.33 -5.21
C VAL A 19 -36.02 -3.68 -6.43
N ASN A 20 -36.21 -4.45 -7.50
CA ASN A 20 -36.82 -3.97 -8.76
C ASN A 20 -36.15 -2.72 -9.35
N GLY A 21 -34.81 -2.66 -9.27
CA GLY A 21 -34.01 -1.54 -9.79
C GLY A 21 -34.06 -0.25 -8.96
N ARG A 22 -34.77 -0.24 -7.82
CA ARG A 22 -34.77 0.87 -6.86
C ARG A 22 -33.92 0.50 -5.65
N ARG A 23 -33.07 1.43 -5.20
CA ARG A 23 -32.30 1.29 -3.97
C ARG A 23 -33.20 1.60 -2.78
N VAL A 24 -33.43 0.61 -1.94
CA VAL A 24 -34.14 0.72 -0.67
C VAL A 24 -33.09 0.63 0.44
N GLN A 25 -33.14 1.55 1.41
CA GLN A 25 -32.17 1.58 2.50
C GLN A 25 -32.76 0.93 3.75
N HIS A 26 -31.98 0.05 4.37
CA HIS A 26 -32.34 -0.64 5.61
C HIS A 26 -31.37 -0.29 6.74
N TYR A 27 -31.90 0.00 7.92
CA TYR A 27 -31.11 0.30 9.12
C TYR A 27 -31.08 -0.88 10.09
N LEU A 28 -29.92 -1.54 10.18
CA LEU A 28 -29.75 -2.81 10.89
C LEU A 28 -28.75 -2.70 12.07
N CYS A 29 -28.86 -3.61 13.04
CA CYS A 29 -27.84 -3.80 14.08
C CYS A 29 -26.75 -4.76 13.61
N GLN A 30 -25.58 -4.71 14.25
CA GLN A 30 -24.40 -5.48 13.86
C GLN A 30 -24.69 -6.98 13.67
N SER A 31 -25.29 -7.63 14.67
CA SER A 31 -25.62 -9.06 14.62
C SER A 31 -26.53 -9.44 13.45
N CYS A 32 -27.47 -8.57 13.09
CA CYS A 32 -28.39 -8.81 11.98
C CYS A 32 -27.74 -8.63 10.62
N VAL A 33 -26.68 -7.81 10.52
CA VAL A 33 -25.89 -7.67 9.29
C VAL A 33 -24.99 -8.88 9.10
N ASP A 34 -24.34 -9.34 10.16
CA ASP A 34 -23.45 -10.50 10.11
C ASP A 34 -24.23 -11.77 9.68
N GLU A 35 -25.45 -11.96 10.20
CA GLU A 35 -26.35 -13.03 9.75
C GLU A 35 -26.81 -12.86 8.29
N LEU A 36 -27.08 -11.63 7.84
CA LEU A 36 -27.51 -11.36 6.45
C LEU A 36 -26.39 -11.69 5.46
N MET A 37 -25.17 -11.26 5.76
CA MET A 37 -23.99 -11.47 4.92
C MET A 37 -23.52 -12.92 4.97
N GLY A 38 -23.63 -13.59 6.12
CA GLY A 38 -23.33 -15.01 6.28
C GLY A 38 -24.23 -15.90 5.40
N ALA A 39 -25.54 -15.67 5.44
CA ALA A 39 -26.50 -16.42 4.60
C ALA A 39 -26.29 -16.17 3.09
N ALA A 40 -25.83 -14.97 2.69
CA ALA A 40 -25.52 -14.66 1.29
C ALA A 40 -24.23 -15.34 0.79
N MET A 41 -23.27 -15.62 1.69
CA MET A 41 -22.02 -16.31 1.35
C MET A 41 -22.20 -17.84 1.28
N GLU A 42 -23.07 -18.44 2.09
CA GLU A 42 -23.37 -19.88 2.05
C GLU A 42 -24.06 -20.32 0.74
N GLN A 43 -24.77 -19.43 0.05
CA GLN A 43 -25.38 -19.74 -1.26
C GLN A 43 -24.39 -19.67 -2.45
N MET A 44 -23.15 -19.22 -2.25
CA MET A 44 -22.12 -19.15 -3.31
C MET A 44 -20.95 -20.11 -3.10
N GLY A 45 -21.03 -21.04 -2.14
CA GLY A 45 -19.95 -21.98 -1.81
C GLY A 45 -20.42 -23.43 -1.70
N GLY A 46 -20.62 -24.09 -2.83
CA GLY A 46 -20.86 -25.54 -2.86
C GLY A 46 -20.61 -26.15 -4.24
N MET A 47 -19.42 -26.71 -4.45
CA MET A 47 -19.16 -27.71 -5.51
C MET A 47 -17.86 -28.47 -5.23
N ASP A 48 -17.99 -29.61 -4.56
CA ASP A 48 -17.10 -30.76 -4.71
C ASP A 48 -17.51 -31.53 -5.98
N GLY A 49 -16.56 -31.96 -6.82
CA GLY A 49 -16.86 -32.94 -7.87
C GLY A 49 -15.93 -32.94 -9.08
N GLN A 50 -15.18 -34.03 -9.23
CA GLN A 50 -14.40 -34.40 -10.42
C GLN A 50 -15.28 -34.58 -11.66
N GLY A 51 -14.79 -34.18 -12.84
CA GLY A 51 -15.39 -34.57 -14.13
C GLY A 51 -15.08 -33.57 -15.25
N SER A 52 -14.35 -34.03 -16.28
CA SER A 52 -13.98 -33.26 -17.48
C SER A 52 -15.17 -33.09 -18.47
N PRO A 53 -14.90 -32.59 -19.70
CA PRO A 53 -15.45 -31.36 -20.28
C PRO A 53 -16.82 -31.53 -20.95
N GLU A 54 -17.58 -30.44 -21.11
CA GLU A 54 -18.36 -30.08 -22.31
C GLU A 54 -19.23 -28.83 -22.04
N ASN A 55 -19.15 -27.86 -22.95
CA ASN A 55 -20.08 -26.74 -23.07
C ASN A 55 -21.47 -27.27 -23.46
N PRO A 56 -22.59 -26.64 -23.05
CA PRO A 56 -23.02 -25.44 -23.76
C PRO A 56 -23.72 -24.35 -22.92
N THR A 57 -23.59 -23.14 -23.44
CA THR A 57 -24.29 -21.90 -23.08
C THR A 57 -25.82 -22.01 -23.09
N PRO A 58 -26.51 -21.21 -22.25
CA PRO A 58 -27.77 -20.59 -22.65
C PRO A 58 -27.74 -19.06 -22.43
N PHE A 59 -28.42 -18.35 -23.33
CA PHE A 59 -28.60 -16.89 -23.44
C PHE A 59 -27.56 -16.15 -24.28
N GLY A 60 -27.87 -16.09 -25.58
CA GLY A 60 -27.12 -15.38 -26.60
C GLY A 60 -27.45 -13.88 -26.67
N PHE A 61 -26.44 -13.14 -27.13
CA PHE A 61 -26.55 -11.94 -27.94
C PHE A 61 -25.21 -11.80 -28.67
N ALA A 62 -25.23 -11.97 -30.00
CA ALA A 62 -24.17 -11.47 -30.87
C ALA A 62 -24.62 -10.11 -31.42
N PRO A 63 -23.68 -9.19 -31.65
CA PRO A 63 -23.52 -8.79 -33.05
C PRO A 63 -22.06 -8.67 -33.47
N ASN A 64 -21.83 -9.17 -34.67
CA ASN A 64 -20.65 -8.92 -35.48
C ASN A 64 -21.03 -7.80 -36.47
N PHE A 65 -20.36 -6.65 -36.41
CA PHE A 65 -20.38 -5.68 -37.50
C PHE A 65 -18.98 -5.13 -37.69
N ASN A 66 -18.33 -5.67 -38.71
CA ASN A 66 -17.12 -5.15 -39.30
C ASN A 66 -17.54 -4.13 -40.37
N ASN A 67 -17.16 -2.86 -40.24
CA ASN A 67 -17.04 -2.00 -41.42
C ASN A 67 -15.97 -0.93 -41.21
N SER A 68 -14.95 -1.00 -42.04
CA SER A 68 -13.94 0.02 -42.30
C SER A 68 -14.51 1.11 -43.20
N ALA A 69 -14.45 2.39 -42.78
CA ALA A 69 -14.15 3.54 -43.65
C ALA A 69 -14.22 4.89 -42.89
N SER A 70 -13.13 5.67 -43.03
CA SER A 70 -13.11 7.12 -43.26
C SER A 70 -13.37 8.14 -42.12
N ALA A 71 -12.26 8.75 -41.69
CA ALA A 71 -11.95 10.19 -41.69
C ALA A 71 -12.78 11.23 -40.88
N ALA A 72 -12.05 12.27 -40.47
CA ALA A 72 -12.42 13.49 -39.73
C ALA A 72 -12.71 13.25 -38.23
N GLY A 73 -11.98 13.82 -37.27
CA GLY A 73 -11.35 15.13 -37.20
C GLY A 73 -11.91 15.83 -35.94
N GLY A 74 -11.05 16.13 -34.97
CA GLY A 74 -11.36 17.13 -33.94
C GLY A 74 -11.43 16.65 -32.49
N VAL A 75 -10.47 17.15 -31.71
CA VAL A 75 -10.50 17.40 -30.25
C VAL A 75 -10.20 16.19 -29.35
N ASN A 76 -8.90 15.91 -29.22
CA ASN A 76 -8.34 15.17 -28.09
C ASN A 76 -8.38 16.05 -26.84
N THR A 77 -9.54 16.10 -26.18
CA THR A 77 -9.57 16.37 -24.73
C THR A 77 -8.94 15.15 -24.08
N ALA A 78 -7.69 15.30 -23.68
CA ALA A 78 -6.93 14.31 -22.93
C ALA A 78 -7.71 13.93 -21.66
N THR A 79 -8.57 12.93 -21.78
CA THR A 79 -8.82 11.95 -20.73
C THR A 79 -7.47 11.35 -20.46
N ALA A 80 -6.76 11.97 -19.52
CA ALA A 80 -5.55 11.47 -18.92
C ALA A 80 -5.84 10.01 -18.57
N GLU A 81 -5.24 9.13 -19.36
CA GLU A 81 -5.13 7.72 -19.13
C GLU A 81 -4.50 7.55 -17.74
N ARG A 82 -5.33 7.56 -16.70
CA ARG A 82 -5.07 6.76 -15.51
C ARG A 82 -5.25 5.31 -15.93
N GLN A 83 -4.38 4.84 -16.83
CA GLN A 83 -3.80 3.52 -16.67
C GLN A 83 -3.16 3.57 -15.28
N ALA A 84 -3.94 3.20 -14.27
CA ALA A 84 -3.39 2.74 -13.01
C ALA A 84 -2.57 1.51 -13.38
N LYS A 85 -1.32 1.73 -13.82
CA LYS A 85 -0.29 0.71 -13.81
C LYS A 85 -0.36 0.15 -12.41
N HIS A 86 -0.75 -1.11 -12.29
CA HIS A 86 -0.65 -1.83 -11.03
C HIS A 86 0.76 -1.58 -10.51
N SER A 87 0.87 -0.79 -9.44
CA SER A 87 2.16 -0.54 -8.83
C SER A 87 2.73 -1.87 -8.38
N LYS A 88 4.05 -2.05 -8.52
CA LYS A 88 4.73 -3.25 -8.02
C LYS A 88 4.73 -3.31 -6.48
N THR A 89 4.44 -2.17 -5.84
CA THR A 89 4.46 -2.02 -4.38
C THR A 89 3.20 -1.25 -3.91
N PRO A 90 1.99 -1.81 -4.10
CA PRO A 90 0.74 -1.11 -3.82
C PRO A 90 0.56 -0.77 -2.33
N THR A 91 0.96 -1.66 -1.43
CA THR A 91 0.86 -1.43 0.02
C THR A 91 1.86 -0.37 0.44
N LEU A 92 3.09 -0.43 -0.09
CA LEU A 92 4.10 0.58 0.18
C LEU A 92 3.68 1.98 -0.31
N ASP A 93 3.02 2.07 -1.46
CA ASP A 93 2.52 3.34 -2.01
C ASP A 93 1.35 3.90 -1.19
N GLN A 94 0.53 3.04 -0.59
CA GLN A 94 -0.58 3.46 0.26
C GLN A 94 -0.11 4.07 1.58
N TYR A 95 0.95 3.51 2.18
CA TYR A 95 1.44 3.92 3.51
C TYR A 95 2.75 4.71 3.46
N GLY A 96 3.25 5.02 2.26
CA GLY A 96 4.53 5.66 2.05
C GLY A 96 4.45 6.92 1.20
N ARG A 97 5.56 7.66 1.19
CA ARG A 97 5.80 8.80 0.29
C ARG A 97 7.04 8.52 -0.55
N ASP A 98 6.92 8.68 -1.86
CA ASP A 98 8.01 8.44 -2.79
C ASP A 98 8.94 9.66 -2.87
N LEU A 99 10.06 9.59 -2.16
CA LEU A 99 11.04 10.66 -2.14
C LEU A 99 11.78 10.77 -3.49
N THR A 100 11.95 9.68 -4.23
CA THR A 100 12.58 9.74 -5.56
C THR A 100 11.68 10.47 -6.57
N ALA A 101 10.36 10.27 -6.49
CA ALA A 101 9.40 11.02 -7.29
C ALA A 101 9.37 12.50 -6.88
N GLU A 102 9.32 12.81 -5.58
CA GLU A 102 9.38 14.19 -5.10
C GLU A 102 10.69 14.89 -5.50
N ALA A 103 11.81 14.15 -5.58
CA ALA A 103 13.08 14.66 -6.08
C ALA A 103 13.01 15.04 -7.56
N ALA A 104 12.36 14.21 -8.38
CA ALA A 104 12.16 14.48 -9.81
C ALA A 104 11.27 15.70 -10.05
N GLU A 105 10.32 15.95 -9.14
CA GLU A 105 9.44 17.11 -9.16
C GLU A 105 10.11 18.38 -8.58
N GLY A 106 11.34 18.28 -8.07
CA GLY A 106 12.07 19.40 -7.48
C GLY A 106 11.52 19.88 -6.12
N LYS A 107 10.73 19.04 -5.42
CA LYS A 107 10.09 19.36 -4.14
C LYS A 107 11.00 19.16 -2.93
N LEU A 108 12.11 18.46 -3.09
CA LEU A 108 13.02 18.13 -2.00
C LEU A 108 14.08 19.22 -1.76
N ASP A 109 14.36 19.48 -0.50
CA ASP A 109 15.37 20.47 -0.10
C ASP A 109 16.80 19.98 -0.40
N PRO A 110 17.69 20.87 -0.88
CA PRO A 110 19.09 20.52 -1.02
C PRO A 110 19.71 20.31 0.36
N ALA A 111 20.23 19.09 0.61
CA ALA A 111 21.01 18.76 1.81
C ALA A 111 22.37 19.50 1.85
N ALA A 112 22.36 20.81 2.11
CA ALA A 112 23.56 21.62 2.23
C ALA A 112 24.34 21.21 3.50
N GLY A 113 25.68 21.17 3.40
CA GLY A 113 26.55 20.90 4.55
C GLY A 113 26.61 19.46 5.07
N ARG A 114 25.80 18.52 4.55
CA ARG A 114 25.72 17.11 5.02
C ARG A 114 26.50 16.09 4.18
N GLN A 115 27.58 16.54 3.53
CA GLN A 115 28.32 15.75 2.55
C GLN A 115 28.98 14.51 3.14
N ARG A 116 29.48 14.59 4.38
CA ARG A 116 30.16 13.48 5.06
C ARG A 116 29.17 12.39 5.43
N GLU A 117 28.03 12.77 6.00
CA GLU A 117 26.94 11.87 6.39
C GLU A 117 26.35 11.18 5.16
N LEU A 118 26.06 11.95 4.10
CA LEU A 118 25.53 11.42 2.85
C LEU A 118 26.48 10.40 2.20
N ARG A 119 27.79 10.69 2.16
CA ARG A 119 28.81 9.75 1.67
C ARG A 119 28.83 8.47 2.51
N ARG A 120 28.68 8.58 3.84
CA ARG A 120 28.65 7.43 4.75
C ARG A 120 27.40 6.56 4.53
N VAL A 121 26.23 7.17 4.34
CA VAL A 121 24.98 6.47 4.02
C VAL A 121 25.12 5.68 2.72
N ILE A 122 25.62 6.31 1.65
CA ILE A 122 25.88 5.65 0.35
C ILE A 122 26.83 4.45 0.52
N THR A 123 27.89 4.62 1.31
CA THR A 123 28.88 3.57 1.56
C THR A 123 28.27 2.38 2.30
N VAL A 124 27.39 2.63 3.28
CA VAL A 124 26.71 1.56 4.03
C VAL A 124 25.69 0.83 3.15
N LEU A 125 24.86 1.57 2.40
CA LEU A 125 23.86 0.98 1.49
C LEU A 125 24.50 0.12 0.38
N GLY A 126 25.73 0.44 -0.03
CA GLY A 126 26.48 -0.32 -1.04
C GLY A 126 27.10 -1.64 -0.54
N ARG A 127 26.94 -2.01 0.73
CA ARG A 127 27.48 -3.27 1.30
C ARG A 127 26.65 -4.47 0.85
N ARG A 128 27.29 -5.64 0.80
CA ARG A 128 26.60 -6.92 0.50
C ARG A 128 25.72 -7.44 1.64
N GLN A 129 26.07 -7.12 2.88
CA GLN A 129 25.37 -7.52 4.09
C GLN A 129 25.37 -6.35 5.07
N LYS A 130 24.38 -6.28 5.96
CA LYS A 130 24.24 -5.22 6.96
C LYS A 130 24.31 -3.83 6.30
N ASN A 131 23.59 -3.68 5.19
CA ASN A 131 23.48 -2.48 4.37
C ASN A 131 22.41 -1.51 4.91
N ASN A 132 22.02 -1.62 6.17
CA ASN A 132 20.99 -0.82 6.82
C ASN A 132 21.64 0.34 7.63
N PRO A 133 21.77 1.56 7.05
CA PRO A 133 22.29 2.70 7.79
C PRO A 133 21.30 3.19 8.84
N VAL A 134 21.80 3.64 9.99
CA VAL A 134 21.01 4.30 11.03
C VAL A 134 21.60 5.68 11.29
N LEU A 135 20.78 6.72 11.12
CA LEU A 135 21.16 8.10 11.39
C LEU A 135 20.86 8.43 12.85
N ILE A 136 21.90 8.70 13.64
CA ILE A 136 21.79 9.01 15.07
C ILE A 136 22.10 10.49 15.27
N GLY A 137 21.31 11.15 16.12
CA GLY A 137 21.45 12.56 16.45
C GLY A 137 20.22 13.07 17.18
N GLU A 138 20.32 14.27 17.74
CA GLU A 138 19.22 14.95 18.44
C GLU A 138 18.01 15.17 17.51
N PRO A 139 16.78 15.27 18.04
CA PRO A 139 15.62 15.68 17.25
C PRO A 139 15.85 17.04 16.59
N GLY A 140 15.33 17.23 15.37
CA GLY A 140 15.40 18.53 14.68
C GLY A 140 16.71 18.85 13.95
N VAL A 141 17.77 18.03 14.07
CA VAL A 141 19.06 18.29 13.37
C VAL A 141 19.04 18.08 11.85
N GLY A 142 17.89 17.72 11.28
CA GLY A 142 17.73 17.49 9.83
C GLY A 142 18.20 16.12 9.36
N LYS A 143 17.93 15.05 10.11
CA LYS A 143 18.23 13.66 9.68
C LYS A 143 17.50 13.31 8.37
N THR A 144 16.25 13.75 8.25
CA THR A 144 15.39 13.59 7.05
C THR A 144 16.01 14.27 5.82
N ALA A 145 16.58 15.47 5.98
CA ALA A 145 17.24 16.19 4.88
C ALA A 145 18.41 15.40 4.25
N ILE A 146 19.11 14.56 5.03
CA ILE A 146 20.17 13.68 4.49
C ILE A 146 19.58 12.67 3.51
N VAL A 147 18.40 12.13 3.81
CA VAL A 147 17.71 11.13 2.98
C VAL A 147 17.10 11.79 1.74
N GLU A 148 16.54 12.98 1.88
CA GLU A 148 16.07 13.77 0.74
C GLU A 148 17.21 14.13 -0.21
N GLY A 149 18.37 14.52 0.32
CA GLY A 149 19.59 14.72 -0.45
C GLY A 149 20.08 13.45 -1.16
N LEU A 150 19.86 12.27 -0.56
CA LEU A 150 20.14 10.98 -1.20
C LEU A 150 19.18 10.71 -2.36
N ALA A 151 17.87 10.91 -2.16
CA ALA A 151 16.86 10.72 -3.20
C ALA A 151 17.16 11.58 -4.43
N ARG A 152 17.52 12.85 -4.21
CA ARG A 152 17.96 13.76 -5.26
C ARG A 152 19.21 13.26 -6.00
N ARG A 153 20.23 12.78 -5.29
CA ARG A 153 21.42 12.22 -5.95
C ARG A 153 21.13 10.97 -6.77
N ILE A 154 20.23 10.12 -6.31
CA ILE A 154 19.82 8.94 -7.08
C ILE A 154 19.09 9.37 -8.36
N HIS A 155 18.19 10.36 -8.26
CA HIS A 155 17.50 10.93 -9.42
C HIS A 155 18.48 11.56 -10.44
N GLU A 156 19.45 12.34 -9.97
CA GLU A 156 20.50 12.96 -10.81
C GLU A 156 21.53 11.94 -11.36
N GLY A 157 21.52 10.69 -10.89
CA GLY A 157 22.53 9.70 -11.24
C GLY A 157 23.90 9.89 -10.56
N ASN A 158 23.98 10.82 -9.60
CA ASN A 158 25.17 11.17 -8.81
C ASN A 158 25.44 10.17 -7.67
N VAL A 159 25.34 8.87 -7.96
CA VAL A 159 25.56 7.75 -7.04
C VAL A 159 26.31 6.59 -7.71
N PRO A 160 26.96 5.71 -6.93
CA PRO A 160 27.54 4.47 -7.47
C PRO A 160 26.51 3.62 -8.20
N SER A 161 26.97 2.77 -9.13
CA SER A 161 26.12 1.88 -9.92
C SER A 161 25.19 1.00 -9.08
N THR A 162 25.61 0.65 -7.86
CA THR A 162 24.82 -0.15 -6.90
C THR A 162 23.54 0.55 -6.43
N LEU A 163 23.47 1.88 -6.49
CA LEU A 163 22.31 2.67 -6.03
C LEU A 163 21.58 3.39 -7.17
N ARG A 164 22.09 3.34 -8.41
CA ARG A 164 21.43 3.98 -9.54
C ARG A 164 20.07 3.36 -9.82
N GLY A 165 19.10 4.21 -10.15
CA GLY A 165 17.74 3.77 -10.48
C GLY A 165 16.96 3.20 -9.30
N LYS A 166 17.49 3.25 -8.06
CA LYS A 166 16.74 2.83 -6.89
C LYS A 166 15.68 3.86 -6.51
N ARG A 167 14.56 3.36 -5.98
CA ARG A 167 13.45 4.16 -5.47
C ARG A 167 13.58 4.32 -3.96
N ILE A 168 13.46 5.53 -3.43
CA ILE A 168 13.41 5.77 -1.99
C ILE A 168 11.98 6.05 -1.57
N VAL A 169 11.46 5.26 -0.64
CA VAL A 169 10.12 5.47 -0.07
C VAL A 169 10.22 5.70 1.44
N SER A 170 9.68 6.83 1.89
CA SER A 170 9.50 7.12 3.31
C SER A 170 8.25 6.41 3.81
N LEU A 171 8.39 5.52 4.80
CA LEU A 171 7.28 4.77 5.36
C LEU A 171 6.66 5.49 6.56
N ASN A 172 5.34 5.71 6.54
CA ASN A 172 4.61 6.31 7.66
C ASN A 172 3.99 5.22 8.55
N ILE A 173 4.72 4.82 9.59
CA ILE A 173 4.26 3.82 10.56
C ILE A 173 3.05 4.34 11.35
N GLY A 174 3.00 5.63 11.67
CA GLY A 174 1.85 6.25 12.35
C GLY A 174 0.56 6.07 11.55
N GLY A 175 0.62 6.25 10.23
CA GLY A 175 -0.50 6.00 9.31
C GLY A 175 -0.90 4.53 9.18
N MET A 176 0.04 3.59 9.39
CA MET A 176 -0.28 2.16 9.41
C MET A 176 -1.01 1.74 10.69
N VAL A 177 -0.71 2.40 11.82
CA VAL A 177 -1.38 2.17 13.10
C VAL A 177 -2.74 2.87 13.13
N ALA A 178 -2.80 4.11 12.64
CA ALA A 178 -4.04 4.88 12.49
C ALA A 178 -4.97 4.17 11.50
N GLY A 179 -6.05 3.56 12.01
CA GLY A 179 -7.01 2.81 11.19
C GLY A 179 -6.77 1.31 11.13
N ALA A 180 -5.89 0.75 11.97
CA ALA A 180 -5.95 -0.66 12.34
C ALA A 180 -6.85 -0.79 13.58
N MET A 181 -8.03 -1.39 13.42
CA MET A 181 -8.96 -1.61 14.55
C MET A 181 -8.46 -2.74 15.48
N PHE A 182 -7.58 -3.61 14.95
CA PHE A 182 -7.00 -4.74 15.64
C PHE A 182 -5.50 -4.83 15.35
N ARG A 183 -4.72 -5.23 16.37
CA ARG A 183 -3.27 -5.45 16.26
C ARG A 183 -2.88 -6.31 15.05
N GLY A 184 -3.65 -7.38 14.78
CA GLY A 184 -3.38 -8.30 13.67
C GLY A 184 -3.41 -7.63 12.28
N GLN A 185 -4.23 -6.59 12.09
CA GLN A 185 -4.28 -5.86 10.81
C GLN A 185 -2.99 -5.07 10.56
N PHE A 186 -2.42 -4.46 11.59
CA PHE A 186 -1.14 -3.78 11.48
C PHE A 186 -0.01 -4.77 11.12
N GLU A 187 0.03 -5.93 11.79
CA GLU A 187 1.00 -6.98 11.50
C GLU A 187 0.86 -7.50 10.06
N GLN A 188 -0.38 -7.68 9.57
CA GLN A 188 -0.63 -8.03 8.18
C GLN A 188 -0.10 -6.97 7.21
N ARG A 189 -0.33 -5.68 7.47
CA ARG A 189 0.21 -4.60 6.63
C ARG A 189 1.74 -4.61 6.58
N ILE A 190 2.41 -4.81 7.72
CA ILE A 190 3.87 -4.94 7.77
C ILE A 190 4.34 -6.18 6.99
N LYS A 191 3.65 -7.32 7.10
CA LYS A 191 3.96 -8.52 6.31
C LYS A 191 3.86 -8.25 4.81
N SER A 192 2.79 -7.61 4.36
CA SER A 192 2.59 -7.26 2.94
C SER A 192 3.70 -6.36 2.43
N ILE A 193 4.09 -5.33 3.20
CA ILE A 193 5.20 -4.45 2.83
C ILE A 193 6.52 -5.22 2.75
N LEU A 194 6.82 -6.07 3.74
CA LEU A 194 8.05 -6.88 3.72
C LEU A 194 8.09 -7.82 2.52
N GLU A 195 6.94 -8.35 2.09
CA GLU A 195 6.85 -9.21 0.92
C GLU A 195 7.05 -8.43 -0.39
N GLU A 196 6.43 -7.25 -0.51
CA GLU A 196 6.66 -6.34 -1.64
C GLU A 196 8.14 -5.95 -1.76
N LEU A 197 8.82 -5.70 -0.65
CA LEU A 197 10.25 -5.35 -0.65
C LEU A 197 11.14 -6.53 -1.05
N ARG A 198 10.79 -7.76 -0.71
CA ARG A 198 11.53 -8.96 -1.16
C ARG A 198 11.43 -9.17 -2.67
N GLN A 199 10.28 -8.82 -3.25
CA GLN A 199 10.04 -8.94 -4.68
C GLN A 199 10.64 -7.76 -5.48
N ASN A 200 10.88 -6.62 -4.82
CA ASN A 200 11.37 -5.39 -5.43
C ASN A 200 12.69 -4.91 -4.77
N ASN A 201 13.82 -5.49 -5.19
CA ASN A 201 15.16 -5.18 -4.67
C ASN A 201 15.70 -3.78 -5.07
N ASP A 202 14.96 -3.05 -5.89
CA ASP A 202 15.23 -1.68 -6.34
C ASP A 202 14.66 -0.62 -5.39
N VAL A 203 14.01 -1.02 -4.30
CA VAL A 203 13.42 -0.10 -3.31
C VAL A 203 14.28 0.03 -2.06
N ILE A 204 14.47 1.27 -1.60
CA ILE A 204 15.07 1.64 -0.32
C ILE A 204 13.96 2.23 0.55
N VAL A 205 13.79 1.68 1.74
CA VAL A 205 12.81 2.20 2.70
C VAL A 205 13.49 3.10 3.71
N PHE A 206 12.91 4.28 3.90
CA PHE A 206 13.28 5.20 4.96
C PHE A 206 12.24 5.15 6.09
N ILE A 207 12.74 5.04 7.32
CA ILE A 207 11.96 5.09 8.55
C ILE A 207 12.58 6.20 9.41
N ASP A 208 11.85 7.29 9.62
CA ASP A 208 12.37 8.43 10.38
C ASP A 208 12.60 8.06 11.86
N GLU A 209 11.55 7.55 12.50
CA GLU A 209 11.57 7.20 13.91
C GLU A 209 11.66 5.70 14.11
N LEU A 210 12.83 5.11 13.86
CA LEU A 210 13.03 3.66 14.00
C LEU A 210 12.63 3.12 15.38
N HIS A 211 12.78 3.94 16.43
CA HIS A 211 12.40 3.56 17.79
C HIS A 211 10.89 3.29 17.94
N THR A 212 10.03 3.86 17.08
CA THR A 212 8.59 3.56 17.08
C THR A 212 8.29 2.12 16.67
N VAL A 213 9.13 1.54 15.82
CA VAL A 213 9.04 0.15 15.36
C VAL A 213 9.57 -0.83 16.40
N VAL A 214 10.65 -0.44 17.08
CA VAL A 214 11.43 -1.30 17.99
C VAL A 214 10.93 -1.21 19.43
N GLY A 215 10.47 -0.04 19.86
CA GLY A 215 10.11 0.28 21.25
C GLY A 215 8.66 -0.04 21.63
N ALA A 216 7.90 -0.65 20.74
CA ALA A 216 6.50 -0.93 20.98
C ALA A 216 6.27 -2.21 21.83
N GLY A 217 6.95 -2.28 22.98
CA GLY A 217 6.88 -3.41 23.92
C GLY A 217 7.07 -3.06 25.39
N ALA A 218 7.16 -1.77 25.76
CA ALA A 218 7.33 -1.34 27.15
C ALA A 218 6.05 -0.83 27.83
N ALA A 219 4.96 -0.65 27.08
CA ALA A 219 3.64 -0.30 27.60
C ALA A 219 2.59 -1.23 26.99
N GLU A 220 1.62 -1.68 27.78
CA GLU A 220 0.55 -2.67 27.50
C GLU A 220 -0.41 -2.28 26.34
N GLY A 221 0.13 -1.99 25.16
CA GLY A 221 -0.64 -1.50 24.02
C GLY A 221 0.20 -1.03 22.84
N ALA A 222 1.52 -0.93 22.99
CA ALA A 222 2.38 -0.61 21.86
C ALA A 222 2.52 -1.85 20.95
N VAL A 223 2.28 -1.67 19.65
CA VAL A 223 2.34 -2.75 18.67
C VAL A 223 3.77 -2.93 18.15
N GLY A 224 4.49 -3.90 18.70
CA GLY A 224 5.87 -4.25 18.32
C GLY A 224 6.00 -4.84 16.93
N ALA A 225 6.45 -4.04 15.95
CA ALA A 225 6.88 -4.52 14.63
C ALA A 225 8.33 -5.04 14.62
N GLY A 226 9.09 -4.81 15.69
CA GLY A 226 10.51 -5.18 15.80
C GLY A 226 10.80 -6.65 15.50
N ASP A 227 9.99 -7.59 16.01
CA ASP A 227 10.21 -9.03 15.77
C ASP A 227 9.97 -9.44 14.32
N MET A 228 9.09 -8.73 13.61
CA MET A 228 8.77 -8.99 12.21
C MET A 228 9.87 -8.50 11.27
N ILE A 229 10.56 -7.43 11.67
CA ILE A 229 11.55 -6.73 10.83
C ILE A 229 12.97 -7.25 11.09
N LYS A 230 13.27 -7.77 12.29
CA LYS A 230 14.58 -8.37 12.65
C LYS A 230 15.12 -9.33 11.58
N PRO A 231 14.35 -10.31 11.05
CA PRO A 231 14.86 -11.24 10.04
C PRO A 231 15.22 -10.58 8.71
N ALA A 232 14.52 -9.50 8.33
CA ALA A 232 14.82 -8.74 7.13
C ALA A 232 16.12 -7.94 7.31
N LEU A 233 16.25 -7.21 8.43
CA LEU A 233 17.44 -6.40 8.72
C LEU A 233 18.73 -7.21 8.92
N ALA A 234 18.62 -8.42 9.46
CA ALA A 234 19.77 -9.29 9.72
C ALA A 234 20.42 -9.81 8.43
N ARG A 235 19.62 -10.04 7.37
CA ARG A 235 20.12 -10.56 6.10
C ARG A 235 20.66 -9.46 5.19
N GLY A 236 20.15 -8.24 5.33
CA GLY A 236 20.43 -7.10 4.46
C GLY A 236 19.27 -6.88 3.52
#